data_AF-A0A920VKP6-F1
#
_entry.id   AF-A0A920VKP6-F1
#
_cell.length_a   1.000
_cell.length_b   1.000
_cell.length_c   1.000
_cell.angle_alpha   90.00
_cell.angle_beta   90.00
_cell.angle_gamma   90.00
#
_symmetry.space_group_name_H-M   'P 1'
#
loop_
_entity.id
_entity.type
_entity.pdbx_description
1 polymer ?
#
loop_
_entity_poly.entity_id
_entity_poly.type
_entity_poly.pdbx_seq_one_letter_code
_entity_poly.pdbx_strand_id
1 'polypeptide(L)'
;MRPGNWRKDGFPIMIKATAGGGGKGMRIVEDAEHFPKLLQALKGSKTSFGDDGVYWSVASSTHAMSRFKFWDSEGRVVHLGERECSIQRRHQKLIEEAPSPGLSPELRQEMGDAAILAARSID
;
A
#
# COMPACT_ATOMS: atom_id res chain seq x y z
N MET A 1 -10.19 -13.10 -10.97
CA MET A 1 -11.35 -12.49 -11.68
C MET A 1 -11.01 -12.38 -13.16
N ARG A 2 -11.96 -12.73 -14.05
CA ARG A 2 -11.74 -12.78 -15.52
C ARG A 2 -11.53 -11.36 -16.10
N PRO A 3 -10.67 -11.17 -17.11
CA PRO A 3 -10.57 -9.90 -17.82
C PRO A 3 -11.92 -9.56 -18.47
N GLY A 4 -12.45 -8.35 -18.24
CA GLY A 4 -13.59 -7.82 -19.02
C GLY A 4 -14.82 -7.32 -18.26
N ASN A 5 -14.87 -7.35 -16.92
CA ASN A 5 -16.05 -6.90 -16.16
C ASN A 5 -15.82 -5.58 -15.41
N TRP A 6 -15.25 -4.58 -16.10
CA TRP A 6 -15.00 -3.24 -15.59
C TRP A 6 -16.32 -2.45 -15.56
N ARG A 7 -17.03 -2.48 -14.43
CA ARG A 7 -18.22 -1.64 -14.27
C ARG A 7 -17.79 -0.17 -14.27
N LYS A 8 -18.50 0.67 -15.03
CA LYS A 8 -18.26 2.13 -15.10
C LYS A 8 -18.28 2.82 -13.73
N ASP A 9 -18.97 2.23 -12.76
CA ASP A 9 -19.18 2.80 -11.42
C ASP A 9 -18.07 2.45 -10.40
N GLY A 10 -17.06 1.67 -10.81
CA GLY A 10 -15.98 1.20 -9.92
C GLY A 10 -14.73 2.08 -9.89
N PHE A 11 -14.74 3.22 -10.59
CA PHE A 11 -13.61 4.14 -10.72
C PHE A 11 -13.78 5.38 -9.82
N PRO A 12 -12.68 6.06 -9.42
CA PRO A 12 -11.28 5.79 -9.78
C PRO A 12 -10.67 4.61 -9.03
N ILE A 13 -9.80 3.86 -9.72
CA ILE A 13 -9.01 2.77 -9.12
C ILE A 13 -7.51 3.09 -9.20
N MET A 14 -6.74 2.47 -8.32
CA MET A 14 -5.29 2.48 -8.37
C MET A 14 -4.79 1.09 -8.77
N ILE A 15 -4.13 1.00 -9.93
CA ILE A 15 -3.42 -0.22 -10.35
C ILE A 15 -1.98 -0.15 -9.86
N LYS A 16 -1.47 -1.29 -9.35
CA LYS A 16 -0.16 -1.40 -8.70
C LYS A 16 0.56 -2.65 -9.16
N ALA A 17 1.86 -2.53 -9.45
CA ALA A 17 2.72 -3.69 -9.70
C ALA A 17 2.90 -4.50 -8.40
N THR A 18 2.86 -5.83 -8.49
CA THR A 18 2.99 -6.74 -7.33
C THR A 18 4.35 -6.61 -6.65
N ALA A 19 5.43 -6.55 -7.44
CA ALA A 19 6.80 -6.36 -6.95
C ALA A 19 7.25 -4.90 -6.94
N GLY A 20 6.32 -3.94 -7.12
CA GLY A 20 6.64 -2.51 -7.14
C GLY A 20 7.11 -1.99 -5.78
N GLY A 21 8.02 -1.02 -5.78
CA GLY A 21 8.56 -0.41 -4.56
C GLY A 21 8.86 1.08 -4.71
N GLY A 22 8.89 1.80 -3.58
CA GLY A 22 9.32 3.20 -3.54
C GLY A 22 8.43 4.16 -4.33
N GLY A 23 7.11 3.97 -4.34
CA GLY A 23 6.18 4.84 -5.06
C GLY A 23 6.14 4.67 -6.58
N LYS A 24 6.96 3.77 -7.14
CA LYS A 24 7.03 3.45 -8.57
C LYS A 24 6.11 2.26 -8.89
N GLY A 25 5.64 2.18 -10.13
CA GLY A 25 4.73 1.09 -10.53
C GLY A 25 3.31 1.24 -9.97
N MET A 26 2.80 2.47 -9.88
CA MET A 26 1.39 2.74 -9.55
C MET A 26 0.79 3.73 -10.54
N ARG A 27 -0.48 3.54 -10.92
CA ARG A 27 -1.24 4.49 -11.75
C ARG A 27 -2.66 4.60 -11.24
N ILE A 28 -3.19 5.83 -11.22
CA ILE A 28 -4.62 6.07 -11.04
C ILE A 28 -5.27 5.91 -12.41
N VAL A 29 -6.37 5.18 -12.44
CA VAL A 29 -7.22 5.00 -13.60
C VAL A 29 -8.56 5.63 -13.26
N GLU A 30 -8.97 6.62 -14.04
CA GLU A 30 -10.21 7.37 -13.78
C GLU A 30 -11.43 6.76 -14.48
N ASP A 31 -11.22 5.94 -15.51
CA ASP A 31 -12.29 5.32 -16.27
C ASP A 31 -11.87 3.99 -16.91
N ALA A 32 -12.86 3.24 -17.40
CA ALA A 32 -12.65 1.95 -18.04
C ALA A 32 -11.92 2.05 -19.39
N GLU A 33 -11.99 3.21 -20.07
CA GLU A 33 -11.44 3.40 -21.41
C GLU A 33 -9.92 3.49 -21.37
N HIS A 34 -9.37 4.19 -20.38
CA HIS A 34 -7.93 4.36 -20.18
C HIS A 34 -7.27 3.15 -19.50
N PHE A 35 -8.06 2.25 -18.89
CA PHE A 35 -7.54 1.11 -18.15
C PHE A 35 -6.56 0.23 -18.95
N PRO A 36 -6.87 -0.24 -20.18
CA PRO A 36 -5.97 -1.14 -20.92
C PRO A 36 -4.61 -0.50 -21.22
N LYS A 37 -4.62 0.79 -21.58
CA LYS A 37 -3.40 1.56 -21.87
C LYS A 37 -2.53 1.72 -20.62
N LEU A 38 -3.15 2.08 -19.49
CA LEU A 38 -2.42 2.25 -18.23
C LEU A 38 -1.89 0.92 -17.67
N LEU A 39 -2.65 -0.17 -17.83
CA LEU A 39 -2.19 -1.52 -17.48
C LEU A 39 -0.98 -1.94 -18.32
N GLN A 40 -1.00 -1.71 -19.62
CA GLN A 40 0.13 -2.04 -20.50
C GLN A 40 1.38 -1.22 -20.15
N ALA A 41 1.23 0.07 -19.88
CA ALA A 41 2.32 0.93 -19.42
C ALA A 41 2.94 0.45 -18.09
N LEU A 42 2.14 -0.21 -17.25
CA LEU A 42 2.57 -0.79 -15.98
C LEU A 42 3.30 -2.12 -16.15
N LYS A 43 2.86 -2.99 -17.06
CA LYS A 43 3.55 -4.26 -17.34
C LYS A 43 4.95 -4.07 -17.95
N GLY A 44 5.19 -2.93 -18.61
CA GLY A 44 6.53 -2.51 -19.02
C GLY A 44 7.53 -2.35 -17.86
N SER A 45 7.06 -2.37 -16.61
CA SER A 45 7.90 -2.32 -15.41
C SER A 45 8.58 -3.65 -15.04
N LYS A 46 8.35 -4.75 -15.79
CA LYS A 46 9.08 -6.02 -15.60
C LYS A 46 10.61 -5.83 -15.60
N THR A 47 11.11 -4.90 -16.40
CA THR A 47 12.53 -4.53 -16.44
C THR A 47 13.04 -3.90 -15.14
N SER A 48 12.15 -3.31 -14.35
CA SER A 48 12.47 -2.63 -13.09
C SER A 48 12.27 -3.49 -11.84
N PHE A 49 11.36 -4.48 -11.88
CA PHE A 49 10.94 -5.23 -10.69
C PHE A 49 10.99 -6.77 -10.84
N GLY A 50 11.32 -7.30 -12.01
CA GLY A 50 11.48 -8.75 -12.23
C GLY A 50 10.17 -9.55 -12.31
N ASP A 51 9.03 -8.94 -12.00
CA ASP A 51 7.68 -9.51 -11.99
C ASP A 51 6.72 -8.61 -12.79
N ASP A 52 5.81 -9.22 -13.57
CA ASP A 52 4.78 -8.54 -14.37
C ASP A 52 3.37 -8.60 -13.76
N GLY A 53 3.25 -9.14 -12.54
CA GLY A 53 2.05 -9.16 -11.74
C GLY A 53 1.53 -7.75 -11.44
N VAL A 54 0.22 -7.57 -11.55
CA VAL A 54 -0.49 -6.33 -11.25
C VAL A 54 -1.76 -6.65 -10.49
N TYR A 55 -2.08 -5.82 -9.49
CA TYR A 55 -3.34 -5.84 -8.77
C TYR A 55 -3.94 -4.43 -8.71
N TRP A 56 -5.15 -4.30 -8.17
CA TRP A 56 -5.84 -3.01 -8.06
C TRP A 56 -6.45 -2.79 -6.69
N SER A 57 -6.65 -1.53 -6.33
CA SER A 57 -7.38 -1.09 -5.14
C SER A 57 -8.27 0.10 -5.47
N VAL A 58 -9.20 0.45 -4.59
CA VAL A 58 -9.87 1.76 -4.64
C VAL A 58 -8.80 2.85 -4.56
N ALA A 59 -8.93 3.89 -5.41
CA ALA A 59 -8.04 5.03 -5.33
C ALA A 59 -8.41 5.87 -4.09
N SER A 60 -7.59 5.82 -3.05
CA SER A 60 -7.71 6.68 -1.87
C SER A 60 -6.50 7.60 -1.77
N SER A 61 -6.75 8.84 -1.33
CA SER A 61 -5.71 9.79 -0.92
C SER A 61 -5.29 9.61 0.54
N THR A 62 -6.02 8.82 1.33
CA THR A 62 -5.66 8.58 2.74
C THR A 62 -4.41 7.72 2.80
N HIS A 63 -3.36 8.27 3.40
CA HIS A 63 -2.06 7.62 3.43
C HIS A 63 -1.97 6.50 4.44
N ALA A 64 -1.12 5.55 4.07
CA ALA A 64 -0.82 4.35 4.83
C ALA A 64 0.05 4.69 6.05
N MET A 65 -0.54 4.68 7.23
CA MET A 65 0.21 4.64 8.49
C MET A 65 1.15 3.43 8.48
N SER A 66 2.45 3.65 8.71
CA SER A 66 3.43 2.55 8.73
C SER A 66 3.81 2.19 10.17
N ARG A 67 3.94 0.89 10.45
CA ARG A 67 4.21 0.35 11.79
C ARG A 67 5.61 -0.25 11.86
N PHE A 68 6.29 -0.07 12.98
CA PHE A 68 7.56 -0.75 13.25
C PHE A 68 7.29 -2.04 14.01
N LYS A 69 7.90 -3.13 13.57
CA LYS A 69 7.83 -4.43 14.24
C LYS A 69 9.24 -4.96 14.42
N PHE A 70 9.51 -5.49 15.60
CA PHE A 70 10.71 -6.27 15.86
C PHE A 70 10.30 -7.68 16.23
N TRP A 71 11.08 -8.62 15.71
CA TRP A 71 10.98 -10.03 16.01
C TRP A 71 12.33 -10.49 16.51
N ASP A 72 12.34 -11.19 17.65
CA ASP A 72 13.54 -11.88 18.12
C ASP A 72 13.50 -13.37 17.73
N SER A 73 14.64 -14.04 17.86
CA SER A 73 14.78 -15.46 17.58
C SER A 73 13.96 -16.36 18.51
N GLU A 74 13.41 -15.82 19.60
CA GLU A 74 12.57 -16.53 20.56
C GLU A 74 11.07 -16.37 20.28
N GLY A 75 10.69 -15.73 19.17
CA GLY A 75 9.30 -15.59 18.77
C GLY A 75 8.59 -14.36 19.37
N ARG A 76 9.30 -13.50 20.12
CA ARG A 76 8.69 -12.30 20.70
C ARG A 76 8.51 -11.25 19.63
N VAL A 77 7.32 -10.66 19.59
CA VAL A 77 6.96 -9.59 18.67
C VAL A 77 6.58 -8.36 19.48
N VAL A 78 7.23 -7.24 19.21
CA VAL A 78 6.88 -5.93 19.77
C VAL A 78 6.62 -4.94 18.64
N HIS A 79 5.71 -3.99 18.86
CA HIS A 79 5.53 -2.84 17.96
C HIS A 79 6.12 -1.58 18.61
N LEU A 80 6.80 -0.74 17.82
CA LEU A 80 7.36 0.55 18.30
C LEU A 80 6.49 1.73 17.87
N GLY A 81 5.17 1.57 18.01
CA GLY A 81 4.19 2.54 17.53
C GLY A 81 4.14 2.64 16.00
N GLU A 82 3.78 3.82 15.53
CA GLU A 82 3.41 4.12 14.16
C GLU A 82 4.05 5.41 13.63
N ARG A 83 3.99 5.57 12.30
CA ARG A 83 4.42 6.78 11.61
C ARG A 83 3.35 7.32 10.71
N GLU A 84 3.09 8.61 10.85
CA GLU A 84 2.34 9.40 9.89
C GLU A 84 3.25 9.66 8.68
N CYS A 85 2.76 9.33 7.48
CA CYS A 85 3.54 9.53 6.27
C CYS A 85 2.70 10.05 5.11
N SER A 86 1.66 10.83 5.43
CA SER A 86 0.75 11.43 4.45
C SER A 86 1.38 12.47 3.54
N ILE A 87 2.46 13.10 3.98
CA ILE A 87 3.16 14.08 3.16
C ILE A 87 4.02 13.36 2.14
N GLN A 88 3.47 13.24 0.92
CA GLN A 88 4.09 12.52 -0.18
C GLN A 88 3.99 13.29 -1.49
N ARG A 89 4.91 13.02 -2.41
CA ARG A 89 4.85 13.51 -3.79
C ARG A 89 5.05 12.35 -4.75
N ARG A 90 4.13 12.18 -5.70
CA ARG A 90 4.14 11.06 -6.65
C ARG A 90 4.26 9.70 -5.94
N HIS A 91 3.49 9.53 -4.85
CA HIS A 91 3.45 8.33 -4.00
C HIS A 91 4.79 7.96 -3.32
N GLN A 92 5.73 8.91 -3.23
CA GLN A 92 6.95 8.76 -2.46
C GLN A 92 6.87 9.62 -1.21
N LYS A 93 7.22 9.01 -0.07
CA LYS A 93 7.26 9.68 1.23
C LYS A 93 8.26 10.85 1.18
N LEU A 94 7.80 12.02 1.61
CA LEU A 94 8.65 13.22 1.72
C LEU A 94 8.95 13.54 3.18
N ILE A 95 7.92 13.48 4.03
CA ILE A 95 8.04 13.73 5.47
C ILE A 95 7.38 12.58 6.19
N GLU A 96 8.02 12.14 7.26
CA GLU A 96 7.52 11.11 8.18
C GLU A 96 7.69 11.62 9.61
N GLU A 97 6.65 11.50 10.42
CA GLU A 97 6.67 11.86 11.85
C GLU A 97 6.18 10.69 12.70
N ALA A 98 6.66 10.63 13.95
CA ALA A 98 6.34 9.59 14.91
C ALA A 98 6.22 10.18 16.33
N PRO A 99 5.14 9.90 17.08
CA PRO A 99 3.91 9.22 16.66
C PRO A 99 3.07 10.09 15.71
N SER A 100 2.00 9.54 15.12
CA SER A 100 1.06 10.34 14.32
C SER A 100 0.27 11.31 15.20
N PRO A 101 0.20 12.60 14.87
CA PRO A 101 -0.67 13.56 15.57
C PRO A 101 -2.15 13.34 15.27
N GLY A 102 -2.48 12.61 14.20
CA GLY A 102 -3.85 12.36 13.75
C GLY A 102 -4.54 11.16 14.39
N LEU A 103 -3.83 10.38 15.23
CA LEU A 103 -4.39 9.18 15.85
C LEU A 103 -4.66 9.35 17.34
N SER A 104 -5.84 8.90 17.77
CA SER A 104 -6.15 8.76 19.18
C SER A 104 -5.30 7.66 19.83
N PRO A 105 -5.04 7.73 21.15
CA PRO A 105 -4.36 6.66 21.88
C PRO A 105 -4.99 5.29 21.70
N GLU A 106 -6.33 5.22 21.67
CA GLU A 106 -7.10 3.97 21.55
C GLU A 106 -6.89 3.34 20.17
N LEU A 107 -7.03 4.12 19.10
CA LEU A 107 -6.82 3.62 17.73
C LEU A 107 -5.35 3.23 17.52
N ARG A 108 -4.40 3.95 18.11
CA ARG A 108 -2.98 3.58 18.09
C ARG A 108 -2.75 2.21 18.73
N GLN A 109 -3.38 1.94 19.87
CA GLN A 109 -3.27 0.65 20.55
C GLN A 109 -3.87 -0.48 19.70
N GLU A 110 -5.10 -0.30 19.20
CA GLU A 110 -5.76 -1.27 18.32
C GLU A 110 -4.91 -1.60 17.09
N MET A 111 -4.33 -0.56 16.48
CA MET A 111 -3.42 -0.71 15.36
C MET A 111 -2.13 -1.44 15.76
N GLY A 112 -1.58 -1.21 16.95
CA GLY A 112 -0.40 -1.92 17.46
C GLY A 112 -0.67 -3.42 17.63
N ASP A 113 -1.78 -3.76 18.26
CA ASP A 113 -2.18 -5.15 18.53
C ASP A 113 -2.44 -5.93 17.24
N ALA A 114 -3.14 -5.33 16.28
CA ALA A 114 -3.33 -5.91 14.95
C ALA A 114 -2.00 -6.13 14.22
N ALA A 115 -1.01 -5.26 14.44
CA ALA A 115 0.33 -5.41 13.88
C ALA A 115 1.06 -6.62 14.45
N ILE A 116 1.01 -6.80 15.77
CA ILE A 116 1.61 -7.93 16.48
C ILE A 116 0.96 -9.23 15.99
N LEU A 117 -0.38 -9.28 15.97
CA LEU A 117 -1.12 -10.47 15.54
C LEU A 117 -0.73 -10.90 14.12
N ALA A 118 -0.68 -9.95 13.17
CA ALA A 118 -0.30 -10.23 11.80
C ALA A 118 1.18 -10.63 11.62
N ALA A 119 2.07 -10.21 12.54
CA ALA A 119 3.46 -10.67 12.50
C ALA A 119 3.62 -12.07 13.09
N ARG A 120 2.85 -12.42 14.12
CA ARG A 120 2.84 -13.77 14.70
C ARG A 120 2.22 -14.83 13.79
N SER A 121 1.45 -14.43 12.78
CA SER A 121 0.81 -15.35 11.83
C SER A 121 1.69 -15.68 10.62
N ILE A 122 2.92 -15.17 10.55
CA ILE A 122 3.86 -15.42 9.46
C ILE A 122 4.99 -16.25 10.07
N ASP A 123 5.22 -17.45 9.52
CA ASP A 123 6.27 -18.38 9.92
C ASP A 123 7.66 -17.94 9.46
#